data_AF-A0A4V0YIN4-F1
#
_entry.id   AF-A0A4V0YIN4-F1
#
_cell.length_a   1.000
_cell.length_b   1.000
_cell.length_c   1.000
_cell.angle_alpha   90.00
_cell.angle_beta   90.00
_cell.angle_gamma   90.00
#
_symmetry.space_group_name_H-M   'P 1'
#
loop_
_entity.id
_entity.type
_entity.pdbx_description
1 polymer ?
#
loop_
_entity_poly.entity_id
_entity_poly.type
_entity_poly.pdbx_seq_one_letter_code
_entity_poly.pdbx_strand_id
1 'polypeptide(L)'
;MQGQPAGSPYRRYRQQPGRGAWAQPRGRRKHARRHPCADPAGGVVSDVAADRRIHPGAIALRFLRAAPRTVLAIPAAVAFASDRGLLGGLAVAAVIGAALLFGQWLHWYHFRYGVGAHEIVIESGLLNRNRRSIPFDRIQDVDIERALLARLFGLAKVKIETGAGGKDEGVLDSVSTGEAARLREAVRAWRDDAGRHLAPAVELAAGGEADDLLQRPLFTMPLDRVLLFGLFDFSLVYIGGVFAALQAFDDPLKALFGIDIYDAGRWIGLADKAAHSSISLAAIAFVTILAILLGVITSILRVLARDFGFRLTAEGDRFRRERGLLTRTEAVIAKKRIQLAYVETGLVRRRFGWFWLSFQTLGEGADGSGHQVAAPFAQRDEIDLILDETVRFRLPPPPTLQMVSQRHVVRALIRKLLPPTIVIVVAAFWWRPALFFLAGLPVVGLVAAIERRFHRYALDGDLLFVARGVLKQRLFVVPVASMQTVSIVRGWLQRRLGVASVMIDTAGASLTKSPSIIDLPLETARMLAAEIAARRLAARRRGGA
;
A
#
# COMPACT_ATOMS: atom_id res chain seq x y z
N MET A 1 -3.61 51.57 -39.40
CA MET A 1 -4.36 50.32 -39.12
C MET A 1 -3.34 49.20 -38.94
N GLN A 2 -2.94 48.92 -37.70
CA GLN A 2 -1.96 47.90 -37.32
C GLN A 2 -2.36 47.33 -35.95
N GLY A 3 -2.19 46.01 -35.75
CA GLY A 3 -2.13 45.39 -34.41
C GLY A 3 -2.89 44.06 -34.22
N GLN A 4 -2.20 42.94 -34.44
CA GLN A 4 -2.45 41.58 -33.90
C GLN A 4 -2.45 41.57 -32.33
N PRO A 5 -2.82 40.50 -31.55
CA PRO A 5 -2.39 39.10 -31.79
C PRO A 5 -3.15 37.88 -31.18
N ALA A 6 -2.65 36.70 -31.61
CA ALA A 6 -2.30 35.46 -30.89
C ALA A 6 -3.35 34.53 -30.24
N GLY A 7 -3.41 33.30 -30.81
CA GLY A 7 -4.13 32.15 -30.32
C GLY A 7 -3.35 31.21 -29.37
N SER A 8 -4.15 30.31 -28.80
CA SER A 8 -3.90 29.28 -27.78
C SER A 8 -2.91 28.16 -28.17
N PRO A 9 -2.10 27.63 -27.23
CA PRO A 9 -1.33 26.41 -27.44
C PRO A 9 -1.88 25.23 -26.60
N TYR A 10 -2.37 24.18 -27.26
CA TYR A 10 -2.38 22.83 -26.70
C TYR A 10 -2.12 21.81 -27.82
N ARG A 11 -0.87 21.32 -27.88
CA ARG A 11 -0.40 20.28 -28.80
C ARG A 11 -0.52 18.92 -28.12
N ARG A 12 -1.37 18.02 -28.64
CA ARG A 12 -1.36 16.57 -28.36
C ARG A 12 -0.48 15.90 -29.42
N TYR A 13 0.54 15.15 -29.00
CA TYR A 13 1.26 14.22 -29.86
C TYR A 13 0.43 12.96 -30.07
N ARG A 14 0.12 12.64 -31.32
CA ARG A 14 -0.44 11.36 -31.77
C ARG A 14 0.62 10.72 -32.67
N GLN A 15 1.05 9.51 -32.31
CA GLN A 15 1.99 8.72 -33.11
C GLN A 15 1.28 8.15 -34.34
N GLN A 16 1.92 8.23 -35.51
CA GLN A 16 1.59 7.46 -36.71
C GLN A 16 2.85 6.69 -37.15
N PRO A 17 2.72 5.43 -37.61
CA PRO A 17 3.85 4.60 -38.01
C PRO A 17 4.19 4.81 -39.49
N GLY A 18 5.44 5.14 -39.78
CA GLY A 18 5.96 5.23 -41.15
C GLY A 18 6.49 3.88 -41.63
N ARG A 19 5.84 3.33 -42.66
CA ARG A 19 6.43 2.32 -43.56
C ARG A 19 7.47 3.01 -44.45
N GLY A 20 8.64 2.41 -44.63
CA GLY A 20 9.65 2.85 -45.58
C GLY A 20 10.66 1.73 -45.85
N ALA A 21 10.52 1.11 -47.02
CA ALA A 21 11.36 0.04 -47.54
C ALA A 21 12.78 0.53 -47.82
N TRP A 22 13.80 -0.29 -47.53
CA TRP A 22 15.17 -0.07 -47.98
C TRP A 22 15.66 -1.26 -48.79
N ALA A 23 15.94 -0.98 -50.07
CA ALA A 23 16.63 -1.85 -51.01
C ALA A 23 18.12 -1.97 -50.64
N GLN A 24 18.67 -3.18 -50.73
CA GLN A 24 20.10 -3.45 -50.63
C GLN A 24 20.80 -3.19 -51.97
N PRO A 25 22.06 -2.71 -51.96
CA PRO A 25 23.03 -3.07 -52.98
C PRO A 25 24.15 -3.94 -52.38
N ARG A 26 24.48 -5.00 -53.12
CA ARG A 26 25.62 -5.89 -52.88
C ARG A 26 26.95 -5.18 -53.20
N GLY A 27 27.96 -5.43 -52.38
CA GLY A 27 29.35 -5.64 -52.82
C GLY A 27 30.40 -4.64 -52.34
N ARG A 28 31.30 -5.10 -51.44
CA ARG A 28 32.73 -5.36 -51.72
C ARG A 28 33.50 -5.56 -50.41
N ARG A 29 34.27 -6.65 -50.35
CA ARG A 29 35.27 -6.95 -49.32
C ARG A 29 36.40 -5.92 -49.34
N LYS A 30 36.81 -5.41 -48.17
CA LYS A 30 38.23 -5.09 -47.88
C LYS A 30 38.53 -5.37 -46.40
N HIS A 31 39.55 -6.20 -46.18
CA HIS A 31 40.16 -6.46 -44.89
C HIS A 31 40.70 -5.17 -44.27
N ALA A 32 40.36 -4.89 -43.00
CA ALA A 32 41.08 -3.93 -42.17
C ALA A 32 41.18 -4.48 -40.75
N ARG A 33 42.37 -4.30 -40.19
CA ARG A 33 42.92 -4.91 -38.97
C ARG A 33 42.07 -4.60 -37.74
N ARG A 34 41.83 -5.62 -36.90
CA ARG A 34 41.22 -5.46 -35.58
C ARG A 34 42.25 -4.81 -34.65
N HIS A 35 42.09 -3.53 -34.38
CA HIS A 35 42.53 -2.95 -33.11
C HIS A 35 41.45 -3.25 -32.06
N PRO A 36 41.78 -3.73 -30.86
CA PRO A 36 40.80 -3.82 -29.79
C PRO A 36 40.49 -2.40 -29.31
N CYS A 37 39.28 -1.93 -29.61
CA CYS A 37 38.71 -0.81 -28.85
C CYS A 37 38.51 -1.29 -27.42
N ALA A 38 39.24 -0.66 -26.48
CA ALA A 38 38.87 -0.69 -25.08
C ALA A 38 37.54 0.07 -24.94
N ASP A 39 36.51 -0.63 -24.47
CA ASP A 39 35.21 -0.05 -24.13
C ASP A 39 35.30 0.62 -22.74
N PRO A 40 35.10 1.94 -22.61
CA PRO A 40 35.04 2.61 -21.32
C PRO A 40 33.58 2.64 -20.84
N ALA A 41 33.04 1.47 -20.50
CA ALA A 41 31.78 1.34 -19.78
C ALA A 41 31.78 -0.01 -19.05
N GLY A 42 32.43 -0.04 -17.89
CA GLY A 42 32.49 -1.21 -17.02
C GLY A 42 31.10 -1.60 -16.49
N GLY A 43 30.33 -2.32 -17.29
CA GLY A 43 29.39 -3.29 -16.76
C GLY A 43 30.21 -4.44 -16.20
N VAL A 44 30.50 -4.40 -14.90
CA VAL A 44 31.08 -5.57 -14.22
C VAL A 44 30.06 -6.70 -14.41
N VAL A 45 30.42 -7.69 -15.23
CA VAL A 45 29.69 -8.95 -15.26
C VAL A 45 29.93 -9.55 -13.89
N SER A 46 28.91 -9.55 -13.04
CA SER A 46 28.91 -10.19 -11.72
C SER A 46 29.57 -11.58 -11.82
N ASP A 47 30.69 -11.79 -11.13
CA ASP A 47 31.37 -13.09 -11.07
C ASP A 47 30.64 -14.07 -10.14
N VAL A 48 29.60 -13.59 -9.44
CA VAL A 48 28.77 -14.40 -8.55
C VAL A 48 27.87 -15.34 -9.36
N ALA A 49 28.13 -16.64 -9.23
CA ALA A 49 27.30 -17.68 -9.79
C ALA A 49 26.01 -17.88 -8.97
N ALA A 50 24.87 -18.02 -9.65
CA ALA A 50 23.62 -18.44 -9.03
C ALA A 50 23.60 -19.98 -8.86
N ASP A 51 24.37 -20.47 -7.89
CA ASP A 51 24.62 -21.89 -7.66
C ASP A 51 23.54 -22.57 -6.80
N ARG A 52 22.82 -21.81 -5.97
CA ARG A 52 21.82 -22.34 -5.03
C ARG A 52 20.41 -22.30 -5.60
N ARG A 53 19.58 -23.21 -5.11
CA ARG A 53 18.14 -23.26 -5.41
C ARG A 53 17.35 -22.87 -4.17
N ILE A 54 16.14 -22.37 -4.39
CA ILE A 54 15.15 -22.21 -3.31
C ILE A 54 14.77 -23.57 -2.72
N HIS A 55 14.17 -23.57 -1.53
CA HIS A 55 13.86 -24.80 -0.81
C HIS A 55 12.88 -25.69 -1.62
N PRO A 56 13.06 -27.01 -1.70
CA PRO A 56 12.16 -27.90 -2.46
C PRO A 56 10.71 -27.87 -1.97
N GLY A 57 10.50 -27.59 -0.69
CA GLY A 57 9.18 -27.32 -0.11
C GLY A 57 8.41 -26.16 -0.79
N ALA A 58 9.07 -25.32 -1.58
CA ALA A 58 8.43 -24.33 -2.44
C ALA A 58 7.42 -24.95 -3.41
N ILE A 59 7.67 -26.17 -3.91
CA ILE A 59 6.77 -26.88 -4.82
C ILE A 59 5.43 -27.14 -4.12
N ALA A 60 5.49 -27.82 -2.97
CA ALA A 60 4.31 -28.15 -2.17
C ALA A 60 3.58 -26.89 -1.70
N LEU A 61 4.32 -25.88 -1.22
CA LEU A 61 3.75 -24.63 -0.72
C LEU A 61 3.02 -23.84 -1.83
N ARG A 62 3.62 -23.73 -3.02
CA ARG A 62 3.00 -23.01 -4.15
C ARG A 62 1.82 -23.76 -4.72
N PHE A 63 1.89 -25.09 -4.78
CA PHE A 63 0.78 -25.93 -5.17
C PHE A 63 -0.40 -25.74 -4.21
N LEU A 64 -0.15 -25.82 -2.90
CA LEU A 64 -1.19 -25.64 -1.87
C LEU A 64 -1.77 -24.22 -1.85
N ARG A 65 -0.94 -23.18 -2.09
CA ARG A 65 -1.44 -21.80 -2.26
C ARG A 65 -2.30 -21.62 -3.51
N ALA A 66 -2.06 -22.39 -4.57
CA ALA A 66 -2.90 -22.37 -5.77
C ALA A 66 -4.22 -23.12 -5.57
N ALA A 67 -4.29 -24.03 -4.58
CA ALA A 67 -5.43 -24.92 -4.33
C ALA A 67 -6.82 -24.25 -4.34
N PRO A 68 -7.07 -23.09 -3.70
CA PRO A 68 -8.41 -22.49 -3.72
C PRO A 68 -8.92 -22.17 -5.13
N ARG A 69 -8.02 -21.81 -6.05
CA ARG A 69 -8.38 -21.59 -7.46
C ARG A 69 -8.60 -22.91 -8.20
N THR A 70 -7.85 -23.95 -7.85
CA THR A 70 -7.98 -25.29 -8.44
C THR A 70 -9.17 -26.06 -7.93
N VAL A 71 -9.56 -25.87 -6.67
CA VAL A 71 -10.76 -26.49 -6.07
C VAL A 71 -12.02 -26.02 -6.79
N LEU A 72 -12.09 -24.75 -7.22
CA LEU A 72 -13.15 -24.25 -8.09
C LEU A 72 -13.13 -24.89 -9.50
N ALA A 73 -11.96 -25.32 -9.98
CA ALA A 73 -11.84 -26.01 -11.26
C ALA A 73 -12.33 -27.47 -11.20
N ILE A 74 -12.44 -28.08 -10.01
CA ILE A 74 -12.90 -29.47 -9.85
C ILE A 74 -14.40 -29.60 -10.21
N PRO A 75 -15.33 -28.79 -9.68
CA PRO A 75 -16.73 -28.80 -10.12
C PRO A 75 -16.90 -28.48 -11.61
N ALA A 76 -16.12 -27.53 -12.15
CA ALA A 76 -16.14 -27.23 -13.58
C ALA A 76 -15.65 -28.42 -14.43
N ALA A 77 -14.60 -29.13 -13.99
CA ALA A 77 -14.10 -30.34 -14.64
C ALA A 77 -15.09 -31.50 -14.52
N VAL A 78 -15.78 -31.63 -13.39
CA VAL A 78 -16.83 -32.64 -13.17
C VAL A 78 -18.09 -32.34 -14.00
N ALA A 79 -18.51 -31.08 -14.09
CA ALA A 79 -19.62 -30.63 -14.93
C ALA A 79 -19.31 -30.78 -16.42
N PHE A 80 -18.08 -30.48 -16.84
CA PHE A 80 -17.61 -30.75 -18.21
C PHE A 80 -17.52 -32.26 -18.51
N ALA A 81 -17.34 -33.09 -17.47
CA ALA A 81 -17.35 -34.54 -17.56
C ALA A 81 -18.77 -35.14 -17.40
N SER A 82 -19.84 -34.35 -17.60
CA SER A 82 -21.24 -34.77 -17.43
C SER A 82 -21.58 -36.08 -18.13
N ASP A 83 -20.93 -36.39 -19.24
CA ASP A 83 -21.18 -37.61 -20.03
C ASP A 83 -20.33 -38.82 -19.61
N ARG A 84 -19.38 -38.66 -18.67
CA ARG A 84 -18.40 -39.70 -18.26
C ARG A 84 -18.46 -40.11 -16.78
N GLY A 85 -19.35 -39.51 -15.99
CA GLY A 85 -19.52 -39.81 -14.57
C GLY A 85 -18.33 -39.43 -13.66
N LEU A 86 -18.45 -39.74 -12.37
CA LEU A 86 -17.51 -39.33 -11.32
C LEU A 86 -16.05 -39.76 -11.59
N LEU A 87 -15.84 -40.97 -12.12
CA LEU A 87 -14.51 -41.48 -12.46
C LEU A 87 -13.84 -40.67 -13.57
N GLY A 88 -14.60 -40.25 -14.60
CA GLY A 88 -14.12 -39.37 -15.65
C GLY A 88 -13.72 -37.99 -15.14
N GLY A 89 -14.55 -37.41 -14.26
CA GLY A 89 -14.25 -36.14 -13.59
C GLY A 89 -12.98 -36.20 -12.72
N LEU A 90 -12.81 -37.28 -11.95
CA LEU A 90 -11.61 -37.51 -11.12
C LEU A 90 -10.34 -37.69 -11.98
N ALA A 91 -10.41 -38.41 -13.09
CA ALA A 91 -9.28 -38.58 -14.01
C ALA A 91 -8.84 -37.23 -14.62
N VAL A 92 -9.79 -36.40 -15.06
CA VAL A 92 -9.51 -35.05 -15.57
C VAL A 92 -8.89 -34.18 -14.48
N ALA A 93 -9.46 -34.19 -13.27
CA ALA A 93 -8.92 -33.45 -12.13
C ALA A 93 -7.49 -33.90 -11.76
N ALA A 94 -7.20 -35.20 -11.81
CA ALA A 94 -5.87 -35.74 -11.56
C ALA A 94 -4.85 -35.29 -12.61
N VAL A 95 -5.21 -35.30 -13.90
CA VAL A 95 -4.34 -34.82 -14.99
C VAL A 95 -4.06 -33.32 -14.83
N ILE A 96 -5.08 -32.52 -14.52
CA ILE A 96 -4.91 -31.08 -14.25
C ILE A 96 -4.00 -30.87 -13.04
N GLY A 97 -4.24 -31.61 -11.94
CA GLY A 97 -3.42 -31.56 -10.74
C GLY A 97 -1.94 -31.89 -11.00
N ALA A 98 -1.69 -32.96 -11.77
CA ALA A 98 -0.34 -33.38 -12.17
C ALA A 98 0.35 -32.33 -13.05
N ALA A 99 -0.35 -31.76 -14.04
CA ALA A 99 0.18 -30.70 -14.90
C ALA A 99 0.56 -29.45 -14.09
N LEU A 100 -0.27 -29.08 -13.10
CA LEU A 100 0.01 -27.95 -12.21
C LEU A 100 1.19 -28.22 -11.28
N LEU A 101 1.29 -29.41 -10.70
CA LEU A 101 2.45 -29.84 -9.90
C LEU A 101 3.73 -29.79 -10.74
N PHE A 102 3.69 -30.31 -11.97
CA PHE A 102 4.82 -30.27 -12.89
C PHE A 102 5.24 -28.83 -13.21
N GLY A 103 4.28 -27.93 -13.41
CA GLY A 103 4.55 -26.50 -13.57
C GLY A 103 5.27 -25.87 -12.36
N GLN A 104 4.88 -26.23 -11.13
CA GLN A 104 5.56 -25.75 -9.92
C GLN A 104 6.95 -26.36 -9.75
N TRP A 105 7.12 -27.64 -10.10
CA TRP A 105 8.43 -28.30 -10.11
C TRP A 105 9.38 -27.64 -11.11
N LEU A 106 8.91 -27.35 -12.31
CA LEU A 106 9.71 -26.69 -13.35
C LEU A 106 10.12 -25.27 -12.90
N HIS A 107 9.21 -24.55 -12.24
CA HIS A 107 9.57 -23.27 -11.63
C HIS A 107 10.68 -23.40 -10.58
N TRP A 108 10.55 -24.36 -9.65
CA TRP A 108 11.58 -24.62 -8.63
C TRP A 108 12.93 -25.00 -9.26
N TYR A 109 12.92 -25.84 -10.29
CA TYR A 109 14.13 -26.31 -10.97
C TYR A 109 14.92 -25.18 -11.65
N HIS A 110 14.20 -24.21 -12.23
CA HIS A 110 14.79 -23.07 -12.94
C HIS A 110 15.10 -21.86 -12.05
N PHE A 111 14.55 -21.79 -10.83
CA PHE A 111 14.80 -20.67 -9.92
C PHE A 111 16.09 -20.87 -9.14
N ARG A 112 17.08 -20.01 -9.38
CA ARG A 112 18.40 -20.06 -8.72
C ARG A 112 18.78 -18.71 -8.13
N TYR A 113 19.63 -18.73 -7.12
CA TYR A 113 20.21 -17.53 -6.55
C TYR A 113 21.64 -17.79 -6.08
N GLY A 114 22.42 -16.72 -5.96
CA GLY A 114 23.78 -16.73 -5.45
C GLY A 114 24.01 -15.51 -4.56
N VAL A 115 24.84 -15.67 -3.54
CA VAL A 115 25.21 -14.58 -2.61
C VAL A 115 26.72 -14.44 -2.68
N GLY A 116 27.19 -13.32 -3.23
CA GLY A 116 28.61 -12.97 -3.26
C GLY A 116 29.03 -12.10 -2.09
N ALA A 117 30.23 -11.55 -2.18
CA ALA A 117 30.76 -10.62 -1.17
C ALA A 117 30.07 -9.24 -1.18
N HIS A 118 29.59 -8.80 -2.34
CA HIS A 118 29.04 -7.45 -2.54
C HIS A 118 27.72 -7.41 -3.31
N GLU A 119 27.16 -8.56 -3.70
CA GLU A 119 25.94 -8.62 -4.50
C GLU A 119 25.16 -9.92 -4.30
N ILE A 120 23.85 -9.87 -4.56
CA ILE A 120 22.96 -11.03 -4.67
C ILE A 120 22.54 -11.16 -6.12
N VAL A 121 22.73 -12.36 -6.68
CA VAL A 121 22.28 -12.69 -8.02
C VAL A 121 21.03 -13.58 -7.93
N ILE A 122 19.98 -13.23 -8.66
CA ILE A 122 18.74 -14.00 -8.76
C ILE A 122 18.47 -14.33 -10.22
N GLU A 123 18.30 -15.62 -10.51
CA GLU A 123 17.98 -16.15 -11.83
C GLU A 123 16.61 -16.82 -11.80
N SER A 124 15.70 -16.39 -12.67
CA SER A 124 14.33 -16.88 -12.70
C SER A 124 13.72 -16.85 -14.09
N GLY A 125 12.66 -17.63 -14.30
CA GLY A 125 11.88 -17.67 -15.53
C GLY A 125 12.00 -18.99 -16.28
N LEU A 126 10.86 -19.47 -16.82
CA LEU A 126 10.78 -20.75 -17.52
C LEU A 126 11.11 -20.59 -19.01
N LEU A 127 10.42 -19.68 -19.70
CA LEU A 127 10.62 -19.39 -21.12
C LEU A 127 11.55 -18.19 -21.34
N ASN A 128 11.29 -17.11 -20.60
CA ASN A 128 12.11 -15.91 -20.62
C ASN A 128 13.00 -15.89 -19.38
N ARG A 129 14.30 -16.14 -19.54
CA ARG A 129 15.26 -16.19 -18.44
C ARG A 129 15.66 -14.77 -18.04
N ASN A 130 15.41 -14.43 -16.79
CA ASN A 130 15.75 -13.15 -16.20
C ASN A 130 16.85 -13.34 -15.16
N ARG A 131 17.97 -12.63 -15.32
CA ARG A 131 19.08 -12.61 -14.37
C ARG A 131 19.22 -11.21 -13.82
N ARG A 132 19.10 -11.07 -12.50
CA ARG A 132 19.19 -9.79 -11.80
C ARG A 132 20.35 -9.86 -10.83
N SER A 133 21.31 -8.94 -10.96
CA SER A 133 22.31 -8.72 -9.91
C SER A 133 21.92 -7.49 -9.11
N ILE A 134 21.91 -7.64 -7.79
CA ILE A 134 21.53 -6.62 -6.82
C ILE A 134 22.74 -6.40 -5.90
N PRO A 135 23.55 -5.36 -6.13
CA PRO A 135 24.65 -4.99 -5.24
C PRO A 135 24.13 -4.67 -3.84
N PHE A 136 24.88 -5.06 -2.81
CA PHE A 136 24.54 -4.77 -1.41
C PHE A 136 24.43 -3.27 -1.15
N ASP A 137 25.21 -2.43 -1.84
CA ASP A 137 25.10 -0.96 -1.79
C ASP A 137 23.71 -0.43 -2.17
N ARG A 138 23.00 -1.16 -3.03
CA ARG A 138 21.66 -0.77 -3.50
C ARG A 138 20.55 -1.31 -2.61
N ILE A 139 20.82 -2.33 -1.80
CA ILE A 139 19.82 -2.92 -0.89
C ILE A 139 19.59 -1.95 0.25
N GLN A 140 18.34 -1.50 0.39
CA GLN A 140 17.95 -0.57 1.43
C GLN A 140 17.20 -1.27 2.56
N ASP A 141 16.21 -2.08 2.21
CA ASP A 141 15.42 -2.87 3.15
C ASP A 141 15.37 -4.35 2.72
N VAL A 142 15.29 -5.22 3.73
CA VAL A 142 15.10 -6.66 3.57
C VAL A 142 13.95 -7.09 4.48
N ASP A 143 12.80 -7.36 3.86
CA ASP A 143 11.59 -7.76 4.56
C ASP A 143 11.43 -9.29 4.55
N ILE A 144 11.04 -9.85 5.68
CA ILE A 144 10.83 -11.30 5.85
C ILE A 144 9.36 -11.59 6.12
N GLU A 145 8.74 -12.39 5.26
CA GLU A 145 7.35 -12.80 5.36
C GLU A 145 7.22 -14.32 5.57
N ARG A 146 6.46 -14.72 6.58
CA ARG A 146 6.20 -16.11 6.93
C ARG A 146 4.70 -16.34 7.06
N ALA A 147 4.04 -16.59 5.93
CA ALA A 147 2.64 -17.04 5.88
C ALA A 147 2.46 -18.38 6.61
N LEU A 148 1.23 -18.69 7.03
CA LEU A 148 0.95 -19.84 7.91
C LEU A 148 1.52 -21.14 7.34
N LEU A 149 1.22 -21.41 6.07
CA LEU A 149 1.74 -22.59 5.37
C LEU A 149 3.27 -22.57 5.29
N ALA A 150 3.88 -21.42 4.96
CA ALA A 150 5.34 -21.30 4.93
C ALA A 150 5.95 -21.59 6.30
N ARG A 151 5.32 -21.10 7.38
CA ARG A 151 5.76 -21.32 8.76
C ARG A 151 5.69 -22.81 9.15
N LEU A 152 4.62 -23.50 8.75
CA LEU A 152 4.48 -24.95 8.96
C LEU A 152 5.57 -25.76 8.24
N PHE A 153 5.99 -25.32 7.05
CA PHE A 153 7.08 -25.95 6.29
C PHE A 153 8.48 -25.42 6.65
N GLY A 154 8.62 -24.55 7.65
CA GLY A 154 9.92 -23.96 8.03
C GLY A 154 10.51 -22.96 7.02
N LEU A 155 9.67 -22.39 6.16
CA LEU A 155 10.02 -21.52 5.05
C LEU A 155 9.68 -20.05 5.33
N ALA A 156 10.37 -19.17 4.60
CA ALA A 156 10.17 -17.74 4.58
C ALA A 156 10.28 -17.19 3.16
N LYS A 157 9.64 -16.06 2.91
CA LYS A 157 9.80 -15.26 1.71
C LYS A 157 10.61 -14.03 2.08
N VAL A 158 11.69 -13.77 1.34
CA VAL A 158 12.54 -12.58 1.52
C VAL A 158 12.26 -11.62 0.38
N LYS A 159 11.90 -10.39 0.70
CA LYS A 159 11.74 -9.29 -0.26
C LYS A 159 12.90 -8.34 -0.09
N ILE A 160 13.55 -8.00 -1.20
CA ILE A 160 14.71 -7.12 -1.25
C ILE A 160 14.28 -5.85 -1.98
N GLU A 161 14.30 -4.74 -1.26
CA GLU A 161 13.98 -3.43 -1.79
C GLU A 161 15.25 -2.62 -2.02
N THR A 162 15.31 -1.97 -3.17
CA THR A 162 16.37 -1.04 -3.54
C THR A 162 15.76 0.33 -3.83
N GLY A 163 16.56 1.39 -3.66
CA GLY A 163 16.05 2.76 -3.81
C GLY A 163 15.62 3.16 -5.23
N ALA A 164 15.84 2.31 -6.24
CA ALA A 164 15.67 2.62 -7.65
C ALA A 164 14.37 2.03 -8.22
N GLY A 165 13.27 2.77 -8.06
CA GLY A 165 12.10 2.57 -8.92
C GLY A 165 11.04 1.60 -8.42
N GLY A 166 10.55 1.80 -7.19
CA GLY A 166 9.22 1.39 -6.72
C GLY A 166 8.98 -0.12 -6.59
N LYS A 167 9.48 -1.00 -7.44
CA LYS A 167 9.19 -2.43 -7.34
C LYS A 167 10.28 -3.16 -6.57
N ASP A 168 9.89 -4.23 -5.84
CA ASP A 168 10.83 -5.21 -5.29
C ASP A 168 11.86 -5.60 -6.37
N GLU A 169 13.12 -5.22 -6.18
CA GLU A 169 14.18 -5.53 -7.14
C GLU A 169 14.47 -7.04 -7.15
N GLY A 170 14.32 -7.68 -5.99
CA GLY A 170 14.47 -9.13 -5.82
C GLY A 170 13.48 -9.73 -4.82
N VAL A 171 12.91 -10.89 -5.17
CA VAL A 171 12.05 -11.66 -4.28
C VAL A 171 12.50 -13.12 -4.26
N LEU A 172 12.91 -13.60 -3.10
CA LEU A 172 13.22 -15.01 -2.84
C LEU A 172 12.01 -15.63 -2.14
N ASP A 173 11.09 -16.19 -2.91
CA ASP A 173 9.92 -16.90 -2.37
C ASP A 173 10.30 -18.33 -1.99
N SER A 174 10.16 -18.64 -0.70
CA SER A 174 10.34 -19.99 -0.12
C SER A 174 11.81 -20.43 0.06
N VAL A 175 12.59 -19.62 0.77
CA VAL A 175 13.88 -20.02 1.37
C VAL A 175 13.64 -20.58 2.78
N SER A 176 14.60 -21.33 3.34
CA SER A 176 14.47 -21.76 4.74
C SER A 176 14.54 -20.55 5.68
N THR A 177 13.97 -20.69 6.87
CA THR A 177 13.96 -19.62 7.88
C THR A 177 15.35 -19.22 8.35
N GLY A 178 16.25 -20.19 8.53
CA GLY A 178 17.67 -19.92 8.82
C GLY A 178 18.38 -19.22 7.66
N GLU A 179 18.09 -19.61 6.41
CA GLU A 179 18.66 -18.96 5.22
C GLU A 179 18.20 -17.49 5.11
N ALA A 180 16.92 -17.22 5.38
CA ALA A 180 16.39 -15.86 5.39
C ALA A 180 17.08 -14.99 6.44
N ALA A 181 17.30 -15.52 7.65
CA ALA A 181 18.05 -14.82 8.70
C ALA A 181 19.50 -14.56 8.27
N ARG A 182 20.18 -15.57 7.72
CA ARG A 182 21.56 -15.45 7.21
C ARG A 182 21.69 -14.41 6.10
N LEU A 183 20.75 -14.37 5.15
CA LEU A 183 20.75 -13.38 4.07
C LEU A 183 20.65 -11.95 4.61
N ARG A 184 19.77 -11.73 5.58
CA ARG A 184 19.61 -10.44 6.24
C ARG A 184 20.86 -10.05 7.02
N GLU A 185 21.43 -10.98 7.77
CA GLU A 185 22.68 -10.77 8.51
C GLU A 185 23.85 -10.46 7.57
N ALA A 186 23.95 -11.13 6.42
CA ALA A 186 24.98 -10.84 5.43
C ALA A 186 24.86 -9.40 4.88
N VAL A 187 23.64 -8.95 4.56
CA VAL A 187 23.40 -7.55 4.12
C VAL A 187 23.73 -6.56 5.24
N ARG A 188 23.36 -6.89 6.49
CA ARG A 188 23.66 -6.05 7.66
C ARG A 188 25.17 -5.95 7.89
N ALA A 189 25.88 -7.08 7.92
CA ALA A 189 27.31 -7.16 8.17
C ALA A 189 28.12 -6.39 7.11
N TRP A 190 27.79 -6.56 5.82
CA TRP A 190 28.43 -5.81 4.75
C TRP A 190 28.26 -4.29 4.92
N ARG A 191 27.08 -3.84 5.34
CA ARG A 191 26.81 -2.42 5.56
C ARG A 191 27.56 -1.88 6.79
N ASP A 192 27.68 -2.69 7.83
CA ASP A 192 28.43 -2.34 9.04
C ASP A 192 29.94 -2.28 8.73
N ASP A 193 30.47 -3.17 7.88
CA ASP A 193 31.84 -3.09 7.36
C ASP A 193 32.07 -1.87 6.46
N ALA A 194 31.14 -1.58 5.54
CA ALA A 194 31.20 -0.37 4.72
C ALA A 194 31.19 0.90 5.60
N GLY A 195 30.43 0.91 6.69
CA GLY A 195 30.43 1.99 7.69
C GLY A 195 31.74 2.09 8.48
N ARG A 196 32.36 0.96 8.84
CA ARG A 196 33.68 0.90 9.49
C ARG A 196 34.81 1.47 8.62
N HIS A 197 34.72 1.37 7.30
CA HIS A 197 35.70 1.95 6.39
C HIS A 197 35.58 3.48 6.21
N LEU A 198 34.50 4.11 6.71
CA LEU A 198 34.29 5.56 6.68
C LEU A 198 34.52 6.27 8.03
N ALA A 199 34.78 5.55 9.11
CA ALA A 199 35.11 6.11 10.42
C ALA A 199 36.43 5.51 10.96
N PRO A 200 37.47 6.31 11.29
CA PRO A 200 38.71 5.76 11.80
C PRO A 200 38.49 5.19 13.20
N ALA A 201 38.87 3.91 13.32
CA ALA A 201 39.19 3.12 14.51
C ALA A 201 39.16 3.84 15.88
N VAL A 202 38.03 3.80 16.57
CA VAL A 202 37.93 3.59 18.03
C VAL A 202 36.68 2.75 18.26
N GLU A 203 36.79 1.66 19.02
CA GLU A 203 35.74 0.69 19.42
C GLU A 203 35.77 -0.69 18.72
N LEU A 204 36.90 -1.39 18.89
CA LEU A 204 36.98 -2.85 18.77
C LEU A 204 37.15 -3.45 20.17
N ALA A 205 36.09 -3.47 21.00
CA ALA A 205 36.09 -4.25 22.25
C ALA A 205 34.73 -4.54 22.91
N ALA A 206 33.56 -4.12 22.38
CA ALA A 206 32.29 -4.24 23.13
C ALA A 206 31.03 -4.64 22.31
N GLY A 207 31.19 -5.23 21.12
CA GLY A 207 30.09 -5.37 20.15
C GLY A 207 29.24 -6.64 20.20
N GLY A 208 29.47 -7.57 21.13
CA GLY A 208 28.85 -8.92 21.08
C GLY A 208 27.59 -9.12 21.92
N GLU A 209 27.51 -8.49 23.10
CA GLU A 209 26.44 -8.76 24.09
C GLU A 209 25.54 -7.53 24.37
N ALA A 210 25.91 -6.35 23.88
CA ALA A 210 25.17 -5.10 24.13
C ALA A 210 23.96 -4.89 23.18
N ASP A 211 23.91 -5.56 22.02
CA ASP A 211 22.88 -5.30 20.99
C ASP A 211 21.50 -5.91 21.33
N ASP A 212 21.46 -6.93 22.20
CA ASP A 212 20.20 -7.51 22.72
C ASP A 212 19.64 -6.71 23.92
N LEU A 213 20.50 -5.95 24.62
CA LEU A 213 20.12 -5.08 25.75
C LEU A 213 19.61 -3.69 25.30
N LEU A 214 19.80 -3.31 24.04
CA LEU A 214 19.40 -2.00 23.48
C LEU A 214 18.08 -2.03 22.69
N GLN A 215 17.43 -3.19 22.52
CA GLN A 215 16.14 -3.30 21.83
C GLN A 215 14.98 -2.80 22.69
N ARG A 216 14.86 -1.47 22.82
CA ARG A 216 13.78 -0.84 23.58
C ARG A 216 12.45 -0.99 22.82
N PRO A 217 11.43 -1.69 23.38
CA PRO A 217 10.10 -1.71 22.78
C PRO A 217 9.49 -0.31 22.89
N LEU A 218 9.17 0.30 21.74
CA LEU A 218 8.50 1.61 21.68
C LEU A 218 6.99 1.47 21.72
N PHE A 219 6.47 0.42 21.08
CA PHE A 219 5.03 0.19 21.02
C PHE A 219 4.72 -1.29 20.88
N THR A 220 3.73 -1.75 21.63
CA THR A 220 3.22 -3.13 21.56
C THR A 220 1.70 -3.15 21.60
N MET A 221 1.09 -4.13 20.95
CA MET A 221 -0.34 -4.40 21.10
C MET A 221 -0.56 -5.71 21.84
N PRO A 222 -0.94 -5.67 23.13
CA PRO A 222 -1.42 -6.85 23.82
C PRO A 222 -2.77 -7.32 23.23
N LEU A 223 -3.16 -8.56 23.53
CA LEU A 223 -4.31 -9.22 22.90
C LEU A 223 -5.61 -8.44 23.07
N ASP A 224 -5.88 -7.92 24.26
CA ASP A 224 -7.02 -7.04 24.57
C ASP A 224 -7.06 -5.82 23.64
N ARG A 225 -5.92 -5.17 23.40
CA ARG A 225 -5.83 -4.03 22.49
C ARG A 225 -6.04 -4.42 21.03
N VAL A 226 -5.60 -5.62 20.62
CA VAL A 226 -5.86 -6.16 19.28
C VAL A 226 -7.35 -6.46 19.08
N LEU A 227 -8.01 -7.08 20.07
CA LEU A 227 -9.45 -7.35 20.03
C LEU A 227 -10.27 -6.04 20.01
N LEU A 228 -9.89 -5.06 20.84
CA LEU A 228 -10.49 -3.74 20.87
C LEU A 228 -10.32 -3.04 19.52
N PHE A 229 -9.12 -3.09 18.92
CA PHE A 229 -8.89 -2.54 17.59
C PHE A 229 -9.80 -3.18 16.54
N GLY A 230 -10.00 -4.50 16.61
CA GLY A 230 -10.96 -5.24 15.78
C GLY A 230 -12.36 -4.62 15.78
N LEU A 231 -12.89 -4.29 16.95
CA LEU A 231 -14.20 -3.63 17.11
C LEU A 231 -14.25 -2.26 16.39
N PHE A 232 -13.14 -1.53 16.36
CA PHE A 232 -13.04 -0.22 15.70
C PHE A 232 -12.63 -0.27 14.23
N ASP A 233 -12.16 -1.41 13.69
CA ASP A 233 -11.72 -1.60 12.28
C ASP A 233 -12.82 -2.21 11.40
N PHE A 234 -14.08 -2.02 11.81
CA PHE A 234 -15.24 -2.45 11.06
C PHE A 234 -15.33 -1.74 9.69
N SER A 235 -15.53 -2.51 8.63
CA SER A 235 -15.70 -1.99 7.27
C SER A 235 -16.70 -2.84 6.49
N LEU A 236 -17.71 -2.17 5.93
CA LEU A 236 -18.80 -2.78 5.15
C LEU A 236 -18.30 -3.53 3.91
N VAL A 237 -17.17 -3.11 3.34
CA VAL A 237 -16.56 -3.74 2.16
C VAL A 237 -16.30 -5.23 2.42
N TYR A 238 -15.96 -5.58 3.66
CA TYR A 238 -15.68 -6.97 4.01
C TYR A 238 -16.93 -7.81 4.20
N ILE A 239 -18.05 -7.21 4.60
CA ILE A 239 -19.34 -7.90 4.58
C ILE A 239 -19.69 -8.27 3.14
N GLY A 240 -19.52 -7.34 2.20
CA GLY A 240 -19.64 -7.62 0.77
C GLY A 240 -18.68 -8.70 0.28
N GLY A 241 -17.44 -8.72 0.78
CA GLY A 241 -16.47 -9.78 0.49
C GLY A 241 -16.88 -11.16 1.03
N VAL A 242 -17.42 -11.24 2.24
CA VAL A 242 -17.98 -12.48 2.81
C VAL A 242 -19.18 -12.94 1.98
N PHE A 243 -20.08 -12.02 1.63
CA PHE A 243 -21.22 -12.31 0.77
C PHE A 243 -20.80 -12.83 -0.61
N ALA A 244 -19.82 -12.18 -1.24
CA ALA A 244 -19.27 -12.61 -2.52
C ALA A 244 -18.57 -13.98 -2.43
N ALA A 245 -17.87 -14.24 -1.32
CA ALA A 245 -17.28 -15.54 -1.07
C ALA A 245 -18.36 -16.62 -0.93
N LEU A 246 -19.38 -16.38 -0.11
CA LEU A 246 -20.52 -17.29 0.05
C LEU A 246 -21.22 -17.55 -1.29
N GLN A 247 -21.41 -16.52 -2.12
CA GLN A 247 -21.97 -16.64 -3.46
C GLN A 247 -21.09 -17.52 -4.37
N ALA A 248 -19.76 -17.42 -4.29
CA ALA A 248 -18.86 -18.28 -5.06
C ALA A 248 -18.93 -19.76 -4.66
N PHE A 249 -19.47 -20.07 -3.48
CA PHE A 249 -19.69 -21.44 -3.00
C PHE A 249 -21.12 -21.95 -3.20
N ASP A 250 -22.03 -21.13 -3.72
CA ASP A 250 -23.43 -21.51 -3.93
C ASP A 250 -23.57 -22.64 -4.97
N ASP A 251 -23.00 -22.45 -6.17
CA ASP A 251 -23.06 -23.47 -7.23
C ASP A 251 -22.41 -24.81 -6.80
N PRO A 252 -21.21 -24.85 -6.19
CA PRO A 252 -20.64 -26.09 -5.66
C PRO A 252 -21.47 -26.73 -4.56
N LEU A 253 -22.02 -25.95 -3.62
CA LEU A 253 -22.84 -26.48 -2.51
C LEU A 253 -24.15 -27.08 -3.02
N LYS A 254 -24.78 -26.42 -4.00
CA LYS A 254 -25.95 -26.92 -4.69
C LYS A 254 -25.66 -28.23 -5.44
N ALA A 255 -24.55 -28.29 -6.16
CA ALA A 255 -24.18 -29.47 -6.94
C ALA A 255 -23.79 -30.68 -6.06
N LEU A 256 -23.11 -30.45 -4.93
CA LEU A 256 -22.60 -31.54 -4.07
C LEU A 256 -23.58 -31.97 -2.99
N PHE A 257 -24.34 -31.04 -2.42
CA PHE A 257 -25.17 -31.30 -1.23
C PHE A 257 -26.64 -30.92 -1.42
N GLY A 258 -27.03 -30.39 -2.60
CA GLY A 258 -28.39 -29.89 -2.84
C GLY A 258 -28.75 -28.68 -1.98
N ILE A 259 -27.77 -28.01 -1.37
CA ILE A 259 -27.98 -26.85 -0.50
C ILE A 259 -27.93 -25.59 -1.36
N ASP A 260 -29.07 -24.94 -1.54
CA ASP A 260 -29.19 -23.65 -2.21
C ASP A 260 -29.33 -22.54 -1.14
N ILE A 261 -28.29 -21.71 -0.99
CA ILE A 261 -28.21 -20.67 0.04
C ILE A 261 -28.94 -19.41 -0.44
N TYR A 262 -28.99 -19.18 -1.75
CA TYR A 262 -29.49 -17.95 -2.37
C TYR A 262 -30.78 -18.12 -3.16
N ASP A 263 -31.43 -19.30 -3.10
CA ASP A 263 -32.77 -19.51 -3.63
C ASP A 263 -33.77 -18.51 -3.03
N ALA A 264 -34.08 -17.48 -3.81
CA ALA A 264 -35.04 -16.47 -3.45
C ALA A 264 -36.40 -17.10 -3.11
N GLY A 265 -36.80 -18.20 -3.75
CA GLY A 265 -38.06 -18.90 -3.46
C GLY A 265 -38.10 -19.52 -2.07
N ARG A 266 -36.96 -20.00 -1.56
CA ARG A 266 -36.86 -20.59 -0.22
C ARG A 266 -36.92 -19.52 0.88
N TRP A 267 -36.26 -18.39 0.67
CA TRP A 267 -36.33 -17.23 1.56
C TRP A 267 -37.67 -16.50 1.46
N ILE A 268 -38.25 -16.38 0.27
CA ILE A 268 -39.60 -15.84 0.05
C ILE A 268 -40.64 -16.77 0.69
N GLY A 269 -40.50 -18.10 0.61
CA GLY A 269 -41.40 -19.03 1.28
C GLY A 269 -41.27 -19.03 2.81
N LEU A 270 -40.06 -18.84 3.35
CA LEU A 270 -39.82 -18.59 4.78
C LEU A 270 -40.36 -17.22 5.21
N ALA A 271 -40.18 -16.20 4.37
CA ALA A 271 -40.68 -14.85 4.59
C ALA A 271 -42.20 -14.77 4.44
N ASP A 272 -42.84 -15.55 3.57
CA ASP A 272 -44.29 -15.66 3.42
C ASP A 272 -44.90 -16.38 4.62
N LYS A 273 -44.29 -17.48 5.07
CA LYS A 273 -44.66 -18.15 6.34
C LYS A 273 -44.44 -17.23 7.56
N ALA A 274 -43.41 -16.37 7.52
CA ALA A 274 -43.15 -15.35 8.55
C ALA A 274 -44.01 -14.07 8.39
N ALA A 275 -44.49 -13.75 7.19
CA ALA A 275 -45.32 -12.58 6.90
C ALA A 275 -46.78 -12.81 7.30
N HIS A 276 -47.25 -14.05 7.22
CA HIS A 276 -48.50 -14.48 7.85
C HIS A 276 -48.41 -14.50 9.40
N SER A 277 -47.20 -14.37 9.96
CA SER A 277 -46.94 -14.11 11.37
C SER A 277 -46.24 -12.76 11.55
N SER A 278 -46.84 -11.68 11.01
CA SER A 278 -46.45 -10.26 11.18
C SER A 278 -44.96 -10.08 11.52
N ILE A 279 -44.08 -9.99 10.51
CA ILE A 279 -42.63 -9.77 10.71
C ILE A 279 -42.46 -8.67 11.76
N SER A 280 -42.14 -9.08 12.98
CA SER A 280 -42.12 -8.17 14.11
C SER A 280 -40.90 -7.27 13.97
N LEU A 281 -40.98 -6.03 14.48
CA LEU A 281 -39.80 -5.18 14.62
C LEU A 281 -38.65 -5.94 15.33
N ALA A 282 -38.98 -6.91 16.19
CA ALA A 282 -38.04 -7.81 16.84
C ALA A 282 -37.30 -8.74 15.85
N ALA A 283 -37.97 -9.29 14.83
CA ALA A 283 -37.32 -10.12 13.81
C ALA A 283 -36.32 -9.31 12.97
N ILE A 284 -36.70 -8.10 12.55
CA ILE A 284 -35.81 -7.19 11.81
C ILE A 284 -34.62 -6.78 12.69
N ALA A 285 -34.89 -6.43 13.95
CA ALA A 285 -33.85 -6.10 14.91
C ALA A 285 -32.89 -7.28 15.14
N PHE A 286 -33.43 -8.50 15.29
CA PHE A 286 -32.62 -9.71 15.48
C PHE A 286 -31.68 -9.96 14.31
N VAL A 287 -32.19 -9.95 13.07
CA VAL A 287 -31.37 -10.13 11.86
C VAL A 287 -30.32 -9.03 11.75
N THR A 288 -30.68 -7.78 12.06
CA THR A 288 -29.75 -6.64 12.04
C THR A 288 -28.64 -6.80 13.08
N ILE A 289 -28.99 -7.17 14.31
CA ILE A 289 -28.03 -7.43 15.39
C ILE A 289 -27.11 -8.58 15.00
N LEU A 290 -27.65 -9.67 14.46
CA LEU A 290 -26.87 -10.82 14.01
C LEU A 290 -25.88 -10.43 12.90
N ALA A 291 -26.31 -9.62 11.93
CA ALA A 291 -25.44 -9.13 10.85
C ALA A 291 -24.33 -8.22 11.38
N ILE A 292 -24.64 -7.32 12.33
CA ILE A 292 -23.65 -6.47 13.00
C ILE A 292 -22.65 -7.35 13.78
N LEU A 293 -23.14 -8.31 14.57
CA LEU A 293 -22.31 -9.22 15.35
C LEU A 293 -21.36 -10.02 14.46
N LEU A 294 -21.87 -10.61 13.37
CA LEU A 294 -21.06 -11.35 12.41
C LEU A 294 -19.99 -10.46 11.78
N GLY A 295 -20.34 -9.22 11.41
CA GLY A 295 -19.40 -8.25 10.87
C GLY A 295 -18.33 -7.84 11.89
N VAL A 296 -18.69 -7.67 13.18
CA VAL A 296 -17.75 -7.41 14.27
C VAL A 296 -16.81 -8.60 14.47
N ILE A 297 -17.34 -9.82 14.58
CA ILE A 297 -16.53 -11.06 14.71
C ILE A 297 -15.55 -11.17 13.54
N THR A 298 -16.02 -10.95 12.30
CA THR A 298 -15.18 -11.00 11.10
C THR A 298 -14.07 -9.95 11.14
N SER A 299 -14.37 -8.74 11.64
CA SER A 299 -13.37 -7.67 11.78
C SER A 299 -12.32 -8.00 12.86
N ILE A 300 -12.74 -8.54 14.00
CA ILE A 300 -11.85 -8.98 15.08
C ILE A 300 -10.92 -10.09 14.59
N LEU A 301 -11.47 -11.13 13.94
CA LEU A 301 -10.68 -12.23 13.40
C LEU A 301 -9.65 -11.74 12.37
N ARG A 302 -9.99 -10.75 11.55
CA ARG A 302 -9.04 -10.15 10.59
C ARG A 302 -7.93 -9.39 11.30
N VAL A 303 -8.27 -8.54 12.25
CA VAL A 303 -7.27 -7.75 12.99
C VAL A 303 -6.37 -8.69 13.80
N LEU A 304 -6.92 -9.73 14.40
CA LEU A 304 -6.14 -10.78 15.06
C LEU A 304 -5.20 -11.48 14.06
N ALA A 305 -5.69 -11.87 12.88
CA ALA A 305 -4.86 -12.48 11.85
C ALA A 305 -3.70 -11.56 11.39
N ARG A 306 -3.96 -10.25 11.30
CA ARG A 306 -3.05 -9.23 10.72
C ARG A 306 -2.07 -8.62 11.73
N ASP A 307 -2.53 -8.27 12.92
CA ASP A 307 -1.82 -7.42 13.89
C ASP A 307 -1.60 -8.09 15.25
N PHE A 308 -1.88 -9.39 15.39
CA PHE A 308 -1.50 -10.13 16.60
C PHE A 308 0.01 -10.10 16.82
N GLY A 309 0.41 -9.91 18.09
CA GLY A 309 1.82 -9.81 18.47
C GLY A 309 2.52 -8.58 17.88
N PHE A 310 1.78 -7.52 17.55
CA PHE A 310 2.37 -6.30 17.00
C PHE A 310 3.39 -5.72 17.98
N ARG A 311 4.61 -5.51 17.51
CA ARG A 311 5.70 -4.90 18.26
C ARG A 311 6.51 -3.99 17.35
N LEU A 312 6.80 -2.79 17.83
CA LEU A 312 7.72 -1.84 17.24
C LEU A 312 8.87 -1.61 18.23
N THR A 313 10.09 -1.94 17.82
CA THR A 313 11.32 -1.70 18.59
C THR A 313 12.19 -0.66 17.88
N ALA A 314 12.92 0.13 18.67
CA ALA A 314 14.02 0.93 18.16
C ALA A 314 15.30 0.08 18.15
N GLU A 315 16.02 0.10 17.03
CA GLU A 315 17.34 -0.52 16.85
C GLU A 315 18.25 0.53 16.22
N GLY A 316 18.86 1.38 17.07
CA GLY A 316 19.69 2.51 16.64
C GLY A 316 18.94 3.48 15.71
N ASP A 317 19.39 3.57 14.45
CA ASP A 317 18.82 4.44 13.40
C ASP A 317 17.64 3.80 12.62
N ARG A 318 17.09 2.70 13.13
CA ARG A 318 16.02 1.92 12.49
C ARG A 318 14.88 1.60 13.45
N PHE A 319 13.68 1.46 12.90
CA PHE A 319 12.57 0.80 13.57
C PHE A 319 12.43 -0.62 13.03
N ARG A 320 12.24 -1.58 13.93
CA ARG A 320 11.92 -2.95 13.57
C ARG A 320 10.49 -3.23 13.99
N ARG A 321 9.70 -3.71 13.04
CA ARG A 321 8.28 -3.99 13.21
C ARG A 321 8.00 -5.46 12.97
N GLU A 322 7.38 -6.10 13.95
CA GLU A 322 6.87 -7.46 13.86
C GLU A 322 5.36 -7.48 14.06
N ARG A 323 4.65 -8.31 13.29
CA ARG A 323 3.21 -8.55 13.49
C ARG A 323 2.71 -9.80 12.77
N GLY A 324 1.51 -10.24 13.14
CA GLY A 324 0.66 -11.15 12.37
C GLY A 324 0.65 -12.58 12.92
N LEU A 325 -0.57 -13.13 13.06
CA LEU A 325 -0.78 -14.50 13.53
C LEU A 325 -0.64 -15.52 12.40
N LEU A 326 -1.38 -15.27 11.31
CA LEU A 326 -1.40 -16.15 10.14
C LEU A 326 -0.21 -15.89 9.23
N THR A 327 0.06 -14.62 8.93
CA THR A 327 1.24 -14.21 8.16
C THR A 327 2.10 -13.34 9.03
N ARG A 328 3.18 -13.92 9.58
CA ARG A 328 4.13 -13.18 10.40
C ARG A 328 5.01 -12.36 9.45
N THR A 329 4.93 -11.05 9.56
CA THR A 329 5.73 -10.10 8.77
C THR A 329 6.71 -9.39 9.67
N GLU A 330 7.95 -9.31 9.23
CA GLU A 330 8.99 -8.53 9.86
C GLU A 330 9.51 -7.51 8.86
N ALA A 331 9.42 -6.24 9.22
CA ALA A 331 9.83 -5.13 8.37
C ALA A 331 10.76 -4.19 9.13
N VAL A 332 11.78 -3.69 8.45
CA VAL A 332 12.77 -2.76 9.01
C VAL A 332 12.63 -1.41 8.30
N ILE A 333 12.56 -0.34 9.07
CA ILE A 333 12.31 1.02 8.59
C ILE A 333 13.46 1.90 9.02
N ALA A 334 14.29 2.36 8.09
CA ALA A 334 15.32 3.35 8.41
C ALA A 334 14.70 4.71 8.78
N LYS A 335 15.02 5.24 9.97
CA LYS A 335 14.46 6.51 10.48
C LYS A 335 14.69 7.67 9.51
N LYS A 336 15.88 7.74 8.90
CA LYS A 336 16.25 8.77 7.91
C LYS A 336 15.47 8.70 6.59
N ARG A 337 14.93 7.53 6.22
CA ARG A 337 14.15 7.33 4.98
C ARG A 337 12.68 7.73 5.12
N ILE A 338 12.23 8.03 6.34
CA ILE A 338 10.88 8.53 6.60
C ILE A 338 10.77 9.96 6.05
N GLN A 339 9.84 10.17 5.11
CA GLN A 339 9.59 11.45 4.45
C GLN A 339 8.41 12.21 5.05
N LEU A 340 7.44 11.48 5.60
CA LEU A 340 6.21 12.00 6.15
C LEU A 340 5.73 11.03 7.24
N ALA A 341 5.23 11.58 8.35
CA ALA A 341 4.40 10.84 9.29
C ALA A 341 2.92 11.13 9.03
N TYR A 342 2.11 10.08 9.00
CA TYR A 342 0.69 10.11 8.70
C TYR A 342 -0.09 9.54 9.87
N VAL A 343 -0.91 10.38 10.49
CA VAL A 343 -1.77 10.04 11.63
C VAL A 343 -3.22 10.09 11.19
N GLU A 344 -3.95 8.98 11.33
CA GLU A 344 -5.37 8.89 10.99
C GLU A 344 -6.21 8.54 12.23
N THR A 345 -7.41 9.13 12.33
CA THR A 345 -8.41 8.72 13.31
C THR A 345 -9.81 8.80 12.72
N GLY A 346 -10.64 7.80 13.03
CA GLY A 346 -12.06 7.79 12.68
C GLY A 346 -12.90 8.54 13.70
N LEU A 347 -14.13 8.93 13.34
CA LEU A 347 -15.04 9.67 14.22
C LEU A 347 -15.19 9.03 15.62
N VAL A 348 -15.43 7.72 15.65
CA VAL A 348 -15.62 6.97 16.90
C VAL A 348 -14.29 6.84 17.65
N ARG A 349 -13.20 6.43 16.98
CA ARG A 349 -11.86 6.29 17.58
C ARG A 349 -11.37 7.57 18.23
N ARG A 350 -11.62 8.72 17.57
CA ARG A 350 -11.25 10.04 18.07
C ARG A 350 -11.87 10.36 19.42
N ARG A 351 -13.12 9.95 19.66
CA ARG A 351 -13.80 10.16 20.95
C ARG A 351 -13.12 9.43 22.11
N PHE A 352 -12.42 8.35 21.81
CA PHE A 352 -11.67 7.53 22.76
C PHE A 352 -10.16 7.77 22.71
N GLY A 353 -9.69 8.73 21.91
CA GLY A 353 -8.27 9.08 21.83
C GLY A 353 -7.39 8.09 21.04
N TRP A 354 -7.98 7.25 20.19
CA TRP A 354 -7.24 6.25 19.40
C TRP A 354 -6.88 6.76 18.00
N PHE A 355 -5.64 6.48 17.59
CA PHE A 355 -5.04 6.94 16.34
C PHE A 355 -4.27 5.81 15.66
N TRP A 356 -4.13 5.93 14.33
CA TRP A 356 -3.35 5.07 13.47
C TRP A 356 -2.14 5.86 12.96
N LEU A 357 -0.93 5.44 13.31
CA LEU A 357 0.32 6.03 12.85
C LEU A 357 0.96 5.17 11.76
N SER A 358 1.31 5.81 10.66
CA SER A 358 2.11 5.21 9.59
C SER A 358 3.16 6.20 9.09
N PHE A 359 4.26 5.66 8.59
CA PHE A 359 5.32 6.41 7.94
C PHE A 359 5.26 6.21 6.44
N GLN A 360 5.49 7.29 5.70
CA GLN A 360 5.77 7.22 4.29
C GLN A 360 7.27 7.22 4.09
N THR A 361 7.78 6.17 3.45
CA THR A 361 9.21 5.93 3.24
C THR A 361 9.58 6.14 1.78
N LEU A 362 10.87 6.37 1.52
CA LEU A 362 11.41 6.49 0.17
C LEU A 362 11.53 5.09 -0.46
N GLY A 363 10.48 4.63 -1.14
CA GLY A 363 10.38 3.26 -1.66
C GLY A 363 8.93 2.78 -1.61
N GLU A 364 8.62 1.66 -2.24
CA GLU A 364 7.29 1.05 -2.18
C GLU A 364 7.35 -0.09 -1.16
N GLY A 365 6.87 0.12 0.07
CA GLY A 365 6.87 -0.96 1.07
C GLY A 365 6.01 -2.15 0.63
N ALA A 366 6.19 -3.30 1.29
CA ALA A 366 5.61 -4.63 1.01
C ALA A 366 4.19 -4.76 0.39
N ASP A 367 3.31 -3.77 0.61
CA ASP A 367 1.92 -3.68 0.11
C ASP A 367 1.79 -2.81 -1.17
N GLY A 368 2.88 -2.37 -1.78
CA GLY A 368 2.83 -1.57 -3.00
C GLY A 368 2.50 -0.07 -2.79
N SER A 369 2.55 0.42 -1.55
CA SER A 369 2.02 1.75 -1.21
C SER A 369 3.03 2.74 -0.62
N GLY A 370 4.25 2.30 -0.29
CA GLY A 370 5.26 3.13 0.39
C GLY A 370 4.91 3.50 1.84
N HIS A 371 3.75 3.06 2.34
CA HIS A 371 3.29 3.31 3.70
C HIS A 371 3.65 2.13 4.60
N GLN A 372 4.41 2.41 5.64
CA GLN A 372 4.79 1.45 6.66
C GLN A 372 4.05 1.78 7.96
N VAL A 373 3.21 0.87 8.43
CA VAL A 373 2.41 1.08 9.64
C VAL A 373 3.30 0.99 10.87
N ALA A 374 3.43 2.07 11.63
CA ALA A 374 4.26 2.10 12.83
C ALA A 374 3.47 1.74 14.09
N ALA A 375 2.25 2.25 14.23
CA ALA A 375 1.38 1.92 15.36
C ALA A 375 -0.10 1.97 14.94
N PRO A 376 -0.76 0.83 14.73
CA PRO A 376 -2.08 0.82 14.11
C PRO A 376 -3.23 1.24 15.03
N PHE A 377 -3.02 1.20 16.34
CA PHE A 377 -4.04 1.55 17.32
C PHE A 377 -3.38 2.06 18.60
N ALA A 378 -2.92 3.31 18.55
CA ALA A 378 -2.13 3.95 19.60
C ALA A 378 -2.82 5.21 20.13
N GLN A 379 -2.50 5.56 21.37
CA GLN A 379 -2.85 6.84 21.97
C GLN A 379 -1.85 7.93 21.56
N ARG A 380 -2.19 9.19 21.88
CA ARG A 380 -1.38 10.34 21.48
C ARG A 380 0.04 10.29 22.07
N ASP A 381 0.16 9.99 23.35
CA ASP A 381 1.44 9.97 24.07
C ASP A 381 2.35 8.85 23.53
N GLU A 382 1.77 7.71 23.16
CA GLU A 382 2.49 6.61 22.49
C GLU A 382 3.00 7.01 21.10
N ILE A 383 2.23 7.80 20.36
CA ILE A 383 2.67 8.35 19.07
C ILE A 383 3.80 9.34 19.27
N ASP A 384 3.70 10.24 20.25
CA ASP A 384 4.74 11.21 20.56
C ASP A 384 6.06 10.49 20.89
N LEU A 385 6.04 9.42 21.71
CA LEU A 385 7.23 8.59 21.98
C LEU A 385 7.88 8.01 20.71
N ILE A 386 7.08 7.53 19.74
CA ILE A 386 7.60 6.99 18.48
C ILE A 386 8.17 8.11 17.60
N LEU A 387 7.53 9.28 17.58
CA LEU A 387 7.99 10.41 16.77
C LEU A 387 9.27 11.04 17.34
N ASP A 388 9.40 11.12 18.67
CA ASP A 388 10.59 11.67 19.34
C ASP A 388 11.86 10.88 18.97
N GLU A 389 11.76 9.56 18.80
CA GLU A 389 12.85 8.68 18.35
C GLU A 389 13.40 9.00 16.95
N THR A 390 12.64 9.72 16.14
CA THR A 390 13.09 10.17 14.81
C THR A 390 13.74 11.56 14.84
N VAL A 391 13.55 12.34 15.91
CA VAL A 391 13.97 13.75 16.12
C VAL A 391 13.39 14.76 15.11
N ARG A 392 12.95 14.31 13.92
CA ARG A 392 12.48 15.16 12.81
C ARG A 392 10.97 15.37 12.80
N PHE A 393 10.23 14.63 13.61
CA PHE A 393 8.77 14.65 13.63
C PHE A 393 8.28 14.92 15.05
N ARG A 394 7.18 15.68 15.18
CA ARG A 394 6.44 15.89 16.42
C ARG A 394 4.97 16.13 16.09
N LEU A 395 4.06 15.83 17.00
CA LEU A 395 2.65 16.22 16.81
C LEU A 395 2.48 17.74 16.97
N PRO A 396 1.46 18.35 16.32
CA PRO A 396 1.22 19.78 16.44
C PRO A 396 0.80 20.13 17.88
N PRO A 397 1.40 21.15 18.51
CA PRO A 397 0.95 21.62 19.81
C PRO A 397 -0.46 22.26 19.70
N PRO A 398 -1.39 22.00 20.62
CA PRO A 398 -2.69 22.68 20.64
C PRO A 398 -2.52 24.17 21.04
N PRO A 399 -3.14 25.17 20.36
CA PRO A 399 -3.96 25.14 19.16
C PRO A 399 -3.28 25.85 17.97
N THR A 400 -2.26 25.25 17.35
CA THR A 400 -1.51 25.89 16.25
C THR A 400 -2.18 25.81 14.87
N LEU A 401 -3.18 24.94 14.70
CA LEU A 401 -3.78 24.63 13.38
C LEU A 401 -4.81 25.67 12.93
N GLN A 402 -4.51 26.39 11.85
CA GLN A 402 -5.37 27.38 11.20
C GLN A 402 -6.37 26.71 10.23
N MET A 403 -7.59 27.24 10.15
CA MET A 403 -8.60 26.76 9.19
C MET A 403 -8.35 27.34 7.79
N VAL A 404 -8.76 26.62 6.75
CA VAL A 404 -8.75 27.13 5.37
C VAL A 404 -9.78 28.26 5.15
N SER A 405 -9.70 28.93 3.99
CA SER A 405 -10.58 30.07 3.65
C SER A 405 -12.05 29.71 3.76
N GLN A 406 -12.90 30.69 4.12
CA GLN A 406 -14.37 30.55 4.06
C GLN A 406 -14.86 30.19 2.65
N ARG A 407 -14.12 30.62 1.62
CA ARG A 407 -14.43 30.34 0.21
C ARG A 407 -14.32 28.85 -0.15
N HIS A 408 -13.70 28.05 0.71
CA HIS A 408 -13.75 26.58 0.63
C HIS A 408 -15.19 26.07 0.66
N VAL A 409 -16.04 26.61 1.54
CA VAL A 409 -17.45 26.20 1.69
C VAL A 409 -18.21 26.51 0.40
N VAL A 410 -18.06 27.73 -0.13
CA VAL A 410 -18.71 28.13 -1.39
C VAL A 410 -18.30 27.22 -2.54
N ARG A 411 -17.01 26.92 -2.68
CA ARG A 411 -16.53 26.03 -3.74
C ARG A 411 -17.05 24.60 -3.56
N ALA A 412 -17.02 24.08 -2.34
CA ALA A 412 -17.53 22.75 -2.01
C ALA A 412 -19.04 22.67 -2.29
N LEU A 413 -19.80 23.71 -1.95
CA LEU A 413 -21.22 23.84 -2.21
C LEU A 413 -21.52 23.78 -3.71
N ILE A 414 -20.86 24.63 -4.52
CA ILE A 414 -21.03 24.63 -5.98
C ILE A 414 -20.71 23.25 -6.57
N ARG A 415 -19.57 22.66 -6.19
CA ARG A 415 -19.13 21.38 -6.75
C ARG A 415 -20.02 20.21 -6.35
N LYS A 416 -20.60 20.23 -5.15
CA LYS A 416 -21.41 19.13 -4.61
C LYS A 416 -22.91 19.29 -4.88
N LEU A 417 -23.43 20.51 -4.98
CA LEU A 417 -24.85 20.75 -5.28
C LEU A 417 -25.12 20.79 -6.78
N LEU A 418 -24.25 21.40 -7.59
CA LEU A 418 -24.57 21.65 -8.99
C LEU A 418 -24.85 20.36 -9.80
N PRO A 419 -24.01 19.30 -9.73
CA PRO A 419 -24.31 18.06 -10.44
C PRO A 419 -25.63 17.38 -10.03
N PRO A 420 -25.92 17.10 -8.73
CA PRO A 420 -27.18 16.46 -8.37
C PRO A 420 -28.39 17.36 -8.62
N THR A 421 -28.29 18.68 -8.45
CA THR A 421 -29.40 19.58 -8.78
C THR A 421 -29.72 19.51 -10.27
N ILE A 422 -28.73 19.50 -11.17
CA ILE A 422 -28.96 19.32 -12.61
C ILE A 422 -29.64 17.98 -12.90
N VAL A 423 -29.13 16.89 -12.31
CA VAL A 423 -29.72 15.54 -12.48
C VAL A 423 -31.17 15.50 -12.00
N ILE A 424 -31.47 16.09 -10.84
CA ILE A 424 -32.82 16.13 -10.27
C ILE A 424 -33.76 16.94 -11.16
N VAL A 425 -33.33 18.11 -11.65
CA VAL A 425 -34.15 18.97 -12.53
C VAL A 425 -34.42 18.29 -13.87
N VAL A 426 -33.42 17.63 -14.46
CA VAL A 426 -33.59 16.87 -15.70
C VAL A 426 -34.52 15.67 -15.50
N ALA A 427 -34.36 14.93 -14.39
CA ALA A 427 -35.25 13.83 -14.03
C ALA A 427 -36.69 14.31 -13.81
N ALA A 428 -36.87 15.49 -13.19
CA ALA A 428 -38.18 16.08 -12.92
C ALA A 428 -38.98 16.42 -14.19
N PHE A 429 -38.31 16.56 -15.35
CA PHE A 429 -38.98 16.73 -16.64
C PHE A 429 -39.84 15.50 -17.00
N TRP A 430 -39.36 14.29 -16.70
CA TRP A 430 -40.04 13.03 -17.00
C TRP A 430 -40.78 12.45 -15.77
N TRP A 431 -40.31 12.78 -14.56
CA TRP A 431 -40.84 12.26 -13.30
C TRP A 431 -40.84 13.36 -12.23
N ARG A 432 -41.89 14.18 -12.21
CA ARG A 432 -42.05 15.34 -11.29
C ARG A 432 -41.74 15.05 -9.81
N PRO A 433 -42.07 13.86 -9.23
CA PRO A 433 -41.67 13.52 -7.87
C PRO A 433 -40.15 13.58 -7.59
N ALA A 434 -39.28 13.57 -8.61
CA ALA A 434 -37.85 13.76 -8.43
C ALA A 434 -37.49 15.06 -7.68
N LEU A 435 -38.34 16.09 -7.72
CA LEU A 435 -38.13 17.34 -6.99
C LEU A 435 -38.03 17.15 -5.46
N PHE A 436 -38.61 16.08 -4.89
CA PHE A 436 -38.46 15.76 -3.47
C PHE A 436 -37.00 15.58 -3.05
N PHE A 437 -36.12 15.15 -3.95
CA PHE A 437 -34.69 15.01 -3.66
C PHE A 437 -33.97 16.35 -3.43
N LEU A 438 -34.58 17.48 -3.83
CA LEU A 438 -34.04 18.82 -3.51
C LEU A 438 -34.04 19.10 -2.00
N ALA A 439 -34.91 18.44 -1.23
CA ALA A 439 -34.92 18.54 0.24
C ALA A 439 -33.61 18.03 0.89
N GLY A 440 -32.80 17.23 0.18
CA GLY A 440 -31.48 16.78 0.65
C GLY A 440 -30.36 17.81 0.47
N LEU A 441 -30.55 18.88 -0.31
CA LEU A 441 -29.51 19.88 -0.59
C LEU A 441 -28.98 20.63 0.65
N PRO A 442 -29.80 21.00 1.66
CA PRO A 442 -29.31 21.59 2.90
C PRO A 442 -28.30 20.70 3.64
N VAL A 443 -28.48 19.38 3.61
CA VAL A 443 -27.54 18.41 4.22
C VAL A 443 -26.19 18.48 3.53
N VAL A 444 -26.16 18.60 2.20
CA VAL A 444 -24.92 18.75 1.43
C VAL A 444 -24.21 20.07 1.78
N GLY A 445 -24.96 21.15 1.98
CA GLY A 445 -24.42 22.43 2.44
C GLY A 445 -23.81 22.33 3.84
N LEU A 446 -24.49 21.67 4.77
CA LEU A 446 -23.97 21.39 6.11
C LEU A 446 -22.67 20.57 6.06
N VAL A 447 -22.61 19.52 5.23
CA VAL A 447 -21.40 18.72 5.03
C VAL A 447 -20.24 19.58 4.52
N ALA A 448 -20.48 20.52 3.59
CA ALA A 448 -19.45 21.44 3.10
C ALA A 448 -18.92 22.38 4.18
N ALA A 449 -19.79 22.87 5.08
CA ALA A 449 -19.41 23.69 6.22
C ALA A 449 -18.57 22.90 7.24
N ILE A 450 -18.99 21.67 7.52
CA ILE A 450 -18.25 20.75 8.41
C ILE A 450 -16.87 20.44 7.81
N GLU A 451 -16.77 20.15 6.52
CA GLU A 451 -15.48 19.88 5.86
C GLU A 451 -14.45 20.98 6.09
N ARG A 452 -14.86 22.25 5.98
CA ARG A 452 -13.97 23.38 6.26
C ARG A 452 -13.44 23.35 7.70
N ARG A 453 -14.28 23.04 8.69
CA ARG A 453 -13.88 23.02 10.11
C ARG A 453 -12.79 21.98 10.41
N PHE A 454 -12.73 20.92 9.61
CA PHE A 454 -11.77 19.83 9.73
C PHE A 454 -10.57 19.95 8.78
N HIS A 455 -10.62 20.85 7.78
CA HIS A 455 -9.46 21.17 6.94
C HIS A 455 -8.63 22.28 7.58
N ARG A 456 -7.51 21.89 8.18
CA ARG A 456 -6.61 22.79 8.90
C ARG A 456 -5.17 22.61 8.49
N TYR A 457 -4.33 23.62 8.71
CA TYR A 457 -2.91 23.56 8.43
C TYR A 457 -2.12 24.43 9.40
N ALA A 458 -0.84 24.15 9.57
CA ALA A 458 0.12 25.02 10.26
C ALA A 458 1.52 24.76 9.72
N LEU A 459 2.33 25.82 9.62
CA LEU A 459 3.75 25.72 9.37
C LEU A 459 4.48 26.18 10.63
N ASP A 460 5.05 25.25 11.38
CA ASP A 460 5.67 25.49 12.69
C ASP A 460 7.11 24.95 12.69
N GLY A 461 8.08 25.86 12.78
CA GLY A 461 9.50 25.54 12.56
C GLY A 461 9.75 24.88 11.20
N ASP A 462 10.49 23.78 11.18
CA ASP A 462 10.78 23.03 9.94
C ASP A 462 9.70 21.97 9.61
N LEU A 463 8.50 22.06 10.20
CA LEU A 463 7.40 21.12 10.01
C LEU A 463 6.12 21.77 9.48
N LEU A 464 5.53 21.14 8.46
CA LEU A 464 4.20 21.45 7.96
C LEU A 464 3.20 20.40 8.42
N PHE A 465 2.14 20.88 9.04
CA PHE A 465 0.98 20.11 9.46
C PHE A 465 -0.18 20.35 8.50
N VAL A 466 -0.81 19.29 8.02
CA VAL A 466 -2.04 19.37 7.22
C VAL A 466 -3.05 18.37 7.77
N ALA A 467 -4.17 18.86 8.32
CA ALA A 467 -5.28 18.05 8.77
C ALA A 467 -6.45 18.14 7.78
N ARG A 468 -7.04 17.00 7.39
CA ARG A 468 -8.21 16.96 6.49
C ARG A 468 -9.13 15.78 6.76
N GLY A 469 -10.38 15.90 6.35
CA GLY A 469 -11.39 14.83 6.40
C GLY A 469 -12.28 14.89 7.64
N VAL A 470 -13.56 14.54 7.45
CA VAL A 470 -14.62 14.65 8.48
C VAL A 470 -14.81 13.34 9.23
N LEU A 471 -15.23 12.28 8.53
CA LEU A 471 -15.47 10.96 9.14
C LEU A 471 -14.16 10.24 9.51
N LYS A 472 -13.13 10.46 8.69
CA LYS A 472 -11.76 10.00 8.91
C LYS A 472 -10.87 11.23 8.82
N GLN A 473 -10.39 11.67 9.98
CA GLN A 473 -9.47 12.80 10.07
C GLN A 473 -8.06 12.29 9.84
N ARG A 474 -7.36 12.93 8.90
CA ARG A 474 -6.01 12.59 8.46
C ARG A 474 -5.11 13.77 8.74
N LEU A 475 -4.07 13.56 9.53
CA LEU A 475 -3.04 14.54 9.86
C LEU A 475 -1.72 14.11 9.21
N PHE A 476 -1.23 14.95 8.31
CA PHE A 476 0.07 14.83 7.67
C PHE A 476 1.07 15.69 8.44
N VAL A 477 2.19 15.10 8.84
CA VAL A 477 3.34 15.79 9.46
C VAL A 477 4.51 15.69 8.49
N VAL A 478 4.82 16.79 7.81
CA VAL A 478 5.79 16.85 6.70
C VAL A 478 6.97 17.75 7.08
N PRO A 479 8.19 17.23 7.23
CA PRO A 479 9.39 18.05 7.32
C PRO A 479 9.62 18.82 6.03
N VAL A 480 9.93 20.12 6.13
CA VAL A 480 10.19 20.98 4.97
C VAL A 480 11.36 20.45 4.13
N ALA A 481 12.37 19.85 4.76
CA ALA A 481 13.50 19.22 4.06
C ALA A 481 13.10 18.02 3.16
N SER A 482 12.00 17.34 3.49
CA SER A 482 11.49 16.16 2.76
C SER A 482 10.55 16.50 1.61
N MET A 483 10.09 17.76 1.51
CA MET A 483 9.27 18.23 0.38
C MET A 483 10.13 18.30 -0.87
N GLN A 484 9.66 17.74 -1.99
CA GLN A 484 10.36 17.78 -3.29
C GLN A 484 9.87 18.92 -4.18
N THR A 485 8.56 19.12 -4.25
CA THR A 485 7.94 20.16 -5.05
C THR A 485 6.79 20.77 -4.26
N VAL A 486 6.67 22.10 -4.36
CA VAL A 486 5.51 22.85 -3.86
C VAL A 486 4.86 23.51 -5.05
N SER A 487 3.64 23.09 -5.39
CA SER A 487 2.91 23.63 -6.52
C SER A 487 1.64 24.35 -6.08
N ILE A 488 1.35 25.47 -6.75
CA ILE A 488 0.11 26.22 -6.54
C ILE A 488 -0.81 25.91 -7.71
N VAL A 489 -1.90 25.22 -7.43
CA VAL A 489 -2.89 24.81 -8.44
C VAL A 489 -4.14 25.65 -8.30
N ARG A 490 -4.65 26.15 -9.43
CA ARG A 490 -5.83 27.01 -9.47
C ARG A 490 -6.76 26.64 -10.62
N GLY A 491 -7.82 25.89 -10.29
CA GLY A 491 -8.89 25.57 -11.23
C GLY A 491 -9.72 26.79 -11.64
N TRP A 492 -10.62 26.63 -12.62
CA TRP A 492 -11.50 27.71 -13.11
C TRP A 492 -12.35 28.33 -11.98
N LEU A 493 -12.98 27.51 -11.14
CA LEU A 493 -13.81 28.00 -10.03
C LEU A 493 -12.97 28.70 -8.95
N GLN A 494 -11.78 28.18 -8.66
CA GLN A 494 -10.83 28.81 -7.74
C GLN A 494 -10.31 30.16 -8.26
N ARG A 495 -10.20 30.31 -9.59
CA ARG A 495 -9.91 31.59 -10.25
C ARG A 495 -10.98 32.63 -9.96
N ARG A 496 -12.25 32.27 -10.10
CA ARG A 496 -13.38 33.16 -9.78
C ARG A 496 -13.49 33.48 -8.29
N LEU A 497 -13.20 32.51 -7.42
CA LEU A 497 -13.29 32.68 -5.96
C LEU A 497 -12.03 33.30 -5.33
N GLY A 498 -11.00 33.69 -6.08
CA GLY A 498 -9.80 34.28 -5.48
C GLY A 498 -8.99 33.34 -4.57
N VAL A 499 -9.13 32.01 -4.72
CA VAL A 499 -8.43 31.00 -3.91
C VAL A 499 -7.50 30.14 -4.76
N ALA A 500 -6.61 29.39 -4.14
CA ALA A 500 -5.73 28.40 -4.75
C ALA A 500 -5.50 27.21 -3.80
N SER A 501 -5.04 26.09 -4.35
CA SER A 501 -4.59 24.94 -3.57
C SER A 501 -3.06 24.87 -3.59
N VAL A 502 -2.45 24.58 -2.44
CA VAL A 502 -1.02 24.27 -2.33
C VAL A 502 -0.88 22.75 -2.26
N MET A 503 -0.20 22.17 -3.24
CA MET A 503 0.10 20.74 -3.28
C MET A 503 1.58 20.52 -2.94
N ILE A 504 1.82 19.62 -2.00
CA ILE A 504 3.17 19.25 -1.55
C ILE A 504 3.43 17.82 -2.01
N ASP A 505 4.47 17.64 -2.80
CA ASP A 505 4.94 16.33 -3.22
C ASP A 505 6.20 15.98 -2.41
N THR A 506 6.23 14.76 -1.87
CA THR A 506 7.38 14.18 -1.17
C THR A 506 7.89 12.96 -1.93
N ALA A 507 9.16 12.60 -1.72
CA ALA A 507 9.72 11.39 -2.31
C ALA A 507 8.93 10.15 -1.85
N GLY A 508 8.67 9.20 -2.75
CA GLY A 508 7.91 7.99 -2.43
C GLY A 508 6.41 8.21 -2.22
N ALA A 509 5.88 9.42 -2.47
CA ALA A 509 4.45 9.68 -2.35
C ALA A 509 3.66 9.25 -3.59
N SER A 510 2.66 8.38 -3.37
CA SER A 510 1.60 8.15 -4.35
C SER A 510 0.77 9.43 -4.51
N LEU A 511 0.59 9.88 -5.76
CA LEU A 511 -0.14 11.09 -6.15
C LEU A 511 -1.55 11.21 -5.52
N THR A 512 -2.15 10.10 -5.11
CA THR A 512 -3.50 10.05 -4.51
C THR A 512 -3.52 10.36 -3.01
N LYS A 513 -2.38 10.27 -2.32
CA LYS A 513 -2.28 10.47 -0.86
C LYS A 513 -1.33 11.60 -0.46
N SER A 514 -0.90 12.45 -1.39
CA SER A 514 -0.06 13.60 -1.05
C SER A 514 -0.77 14.63 -0.14
N PRO A 515 -0.03 15.27 0.78
CA PRO A 515 -0.53 16.36 1.59
C PRO A 515 -0.91 17.56 0.71
N SER A 516 -2.15 18.04 0.85
CA SER A 516 -2.64 19.19 0.08
C SER A 516 -3.50 20.11 0.92
N ILE A 517 -3.22 21.41 0.81
CA ILE A 517 -3.96 22.47 1.47
C ILE A 517 -4.85 23.11 0.41
N ILE A 518 -6.17 23.00 0.60
CA ILE A 518 -7.14 23.27 -0.44
C ILE A 518 -7.90 24.55 -0.11
N ASP A 519 -7.97 25.46 -1.07
CA ASP A 519 -8.71 26.73 -1.00
C ASP A 519 -8.16 27.72 0.05
N LEU A 520 -6.87 28.04 -0.08
CA LEU A 520 -6.27 29.20 0.57
C LEU A 520 -6.51 30.46 -0.26
N PRO A 521 -6.61 31.66 0.35
CA PRO A 521 -6.50 32.91 -0.41
C PRO A 521 -5.21 32.92 -1.22
N LEU A 522 -5.24 33.46 -2.44
CA LEU A 522 -4.10 33.38 -3.35
C LEU A 522 -2.81 33.96 -2.77
N GLU A 523 -2.91 35.07 -2.05
CA GLU A 523 -1.77 35.71 -1.38
C GLU A 523 -1.19 34.82 -0.29
N THR A 524 -2.04 34.27 0.58
CA THR A 524 -1.63 33.31 1.62
C THR A 524 -0.99 32.07 1.03
N ALA A 525 -1.53 31.54 -0.08
CA ALA A 525 -0.95 30.38 -0.77
C ALA A 525 0.45 30.68 -1.31
N ARG A 526 0.66 31.87 -1.88
CA ARG A 526 1.97 32.33 -2.39
C ARG A 526 2.95 32.56 -1.25
N MET A 527 2.55 33.24 -0.18
CA MET A 527 3.36 33.44 1.01
C MET A 527 3.78 32.10 1.62
N LEU A 528 2.84 31.18 1.80
CA LEU A 528 3.14 29.86 2.36
C LEU A 528 4.11 29.07 1.48
N ALA A 529 3.91 29.09 0.16
CA ALA A 529 4.83 28.41 -0.77
C ALA A 529 6.24 29.04 -0.77
N ALA A 530 6.32 30.38 -0.73
CA ALA A 530 7.59 31.11 -0.64
C ALA A 530 8.32 30.81 0.67
N GLU A 531 7.60 30.79 1.79
CA GLU A 531 8.14 30.48 3.12
C GLU A 531 8.68 29.04 3.18
N ILE A 532 7.92 28.07 2.65
CA ILE A 532 8.37 26.68 2.55
C ILE A 532 9.64 26.58 1.68
N ALA A 533 9.68 27.28 0.54
CA ALA A 533 10.84 27.29 -0.34
C ALA A 533 12.07 27.90 0.36
N ALA A 534 11.90 29.01 1.08
CA ALA A 534 12.97 29.66 1.83
C ALA A 534 13.52 28.75 2.96
N ARG A 535 12.64 28.15 3.77
CA ARG A 535 13.03 27.21 4.83
C ARG A 535 13.72 25.97 4.27
N ARG A 536 13.27 25.47 3.12
CA ARG A 536 13.92 24.33 2.46
C ARG A 536 15.34 24.66 1.99
N LEU A 537 15.55 25.84 1.41
CA LEU A 537 16.88 26.31 1.02
C LEU A 537 17.80 26.44 2.25
N ALA A 538 17.29 26.98 3.36
CA ALA A 538 18.02 27.06 4.62
C ALA A 538 18.36 25.67 5.19
N ALA A 539 17.44 24.72 5.15
CA ALA A 539 17.66 23.34 5.58
C ALA A 539 18.71 22.62 4.72
N ARG A 540 18.72 22.85 3.39
CA ARG A 540 19.75 22.32 2.49
C ARG A 540 21.14 22.88 2.80
N ARG A 541 21.25 24.15 3.17
CA ARG A 541 22.52 24.76 3.58
C ARG A 541 23.02 24.18 4.91
N ARG A 542 22.12 23.91 5.86
CA ARG A 542 22.46 23.28 7.16
C ARG A 542 22.90 21.81 7.04
N GLY A 543 22.34 21.06 6.08
CA GLY A 543 22.64 19.64 5.87
C GLY A 543 23.72 19.35 4.82
N GLY A 544 24.33 20.37 4.23
CA GLY A 544 25.42 20.25 3.25
C GLY A 544 26.77 20.74 3.77
N ALA A 545 26.91 20.90 5.09
CA ALA A 545 28.14 21.22 5.80
C ALA A 545 28.64 19.98 6.58
#